data_AF-A0A538SVS3-F1
#
_entry.id   AF-A0A538SVS3-F1
#
_cell.length_a   1.000
_cell.length_b   1.000
_cell.length_c   1.000
_cell.angle_alpha   90.00
_cell.angle_beta   90.00
_cell.angle_gamma   90.00
#
_symmetry.space_group_name_H-M   'P 1'
#
loop_
_entity.id
_entity.type
_entity.pdbx_description
1 polymer ?
#
loop_
_entity_poly.entity_id
_entity_poly.type
_entity_poly.pdbx_seq_one_letter_code
_entity_poly.pdbx_strand_id
1 'polypeptide(L)'
;MATLVVIGLSLLHQVASAHQPPTVALEVSLSAPEYQPDEAVTGEVQITTSEPLVGRVRVVAIDEATGLRVYRELFSVRFRRAGTKRIPFTVVPTPAPNNSYRVVATLFSLDAPHDRTRLAKATTEFSVHAAETPIAPLPFWLSYCADPTCGGQPPLVVNVCPETNPSCSPSRQTTVVPLLDGRQINQVLFPIQNPNGTGVTATLVSGSGSVIGSLVLSRTSPVILKSDVDVTLSYYNVSPVWGGTTNLEFVSVTLTSAEVVTTVYRHPTFLVNDEVTQLHDRSREIISVESQIAGIDPGQMHAIFMPSEFATLGEGNFSTGNLNIFMNYANPPYIDALGSIYAVVMPRFAHEYVHELFSEVAQSHPGNYDCLNEGLADAFAFAAGFLPEQDFGPVGLRGTDFNQGCAAITQDPEIHDAGNCPFWQVHRLGQLSQSFVASVLSPQHVIAFDSCNLTSAQTGNALIVLFSEAAGVDMTQAIDMAEIPNAGSYEAAKQALGL
;
A
#
# COMPACT_ATOMS: atom_id res chain seq x y z
N MET A 1 -33.67 -51.15 -78.72
CA MET A 1 -34.59 -52.30 -78.71
C MET A 1 -34.03 -53.34 -77.76
N ALA A 2 -34.90 -53.81 -76.85
CA ALA A 2 -35.05 -55.19 -76.41
C ALA A 2 -33.81 -56.12 -76.29
N THR A 3 -33.68 -56.62 -75.07
CA THR A 3 -33.50 -58.05 -74.70
C THR A 3 -32.12 -58.53 -74.28
N LEU A 4 -32.20 -59.15 -73.10
CA LEU A 4 -31.24 -59.76 -72.19
C LEU A 4 -31.39 -61.29 -72.29
N VAL A 5 -30.29 -62.07 -72.23
CA VAL A 5 -30.20 -63.49 -71.80
C VAL A 5 -28.70 -63.76 -71.50
N VAL A 6 -28.18 -63.74 -70.26
CA VAL A 6 -28.08 -64.78 -69.19
C VAL A 6 -27.60 -66.16 -69.63
N ILE A 7 -26.44 -66.63 -69.13
CA ILE A 7 -26.11 -67.88 -68.35
C ILE A 7 -24.63 -67.70 -67.94
N GLY A 8 -24.11 -67.84 -66.71
CA GLY A 8 -24.51 -68.52 -65.48
C GLY A 8 -23.41 -69.52 -65.09
N LEU A 9 -22.68 -69.30 -63.98
CA LEU A 9 -22.21 -70.34 -63.04
C LEU A 9 -21.42 -69.75 -61.85
N SER A 10 -22.03 -69.91 -60.68
CA SER A 10 -21.47 -69.83 -59.32
C SER A 10 -20.76 -71.17 -59.00
N LEU A 11 -19.75 -71.27 -58.13
CA LEU A 11 -19.74 -71.10 -56.67
C LEU A 11 -18.29 -71.22 -56.16
N LEU A 12 -17.92 -70.48 -55.12
CA LEU A 12 -17.45 -71.07 -53.86
C LEU A 12 -17.42 -70.00 -52.75
N HIS A 13 -18.13 -70.31 -51.67
CA HIS A 13 -18.16 -69.55 -50.43
C HIS A 13 -16.79 -69.55 -49.74
N GLN A 14 -16.32 -68.38 -49.30
CA GLN A 14 -15.54 -68.26 -48.08
C GLN A 14 -16.09 -67.11 -47.24
N VAL A 15 -16.25 -67.42 -45.96
CA VAL A 15 -16.92 -66.66 -44.91
C VAL A 15 -16.14 -65.40 -44.58
N ALA A 16 -16.86 -64.30 -44.42
CA ALA A 16 -16.37 -63.02 -43.94
C ALA A 16 -15.79 -63.15 -42.51
N SER A 17 -14.56 -62.70 -42.31
CA SER A 17 -14.12 -62.11 -41.04
C SER A 17 -12.85 -61.29 -41.25
N ALA A 18 -12.96 -59.98 -41.05
CA ALA A 18 -11.84 -59.13 -40.67
C ALA A 18 -12.42 -57.91 -39.95
N HIS A 19 -12.56 -58.04 -38.62
CA HIS A 19 -12.80 -56.93 -37.70
C HIS A 19 -11.73 -55.85 -37.89
N GLN A 20 -12.13 -54.65 -38.32
CA GLN A 20 -11.29 -53.48 -38.11
C GLN A 20 -11.21 -53.22 -36.59
N PRO A 21 -10.02 -52.93 -36.04
CA PRO A 21 -9.91 -52.57 -34.62
C PRO A 21 -10.75 -51.31 -34.35
N PRO A 22 -11.39 -51.21 -33.17
CA PRO A 22 -12.23 -50.07 -32.85
C PRO A 22 -11.40 -48.77 -32.89
N THR A 23 -11.86 -47.80 -33.68
CA THR A 23 -11.23 -46.48 -33.73
C THR A 23 -11.66 -45.70 -32.49
N VAL A 24 -10.70 -45.40 -31.62
CA VAL A 24 -10.90 -44.62 -30.40
C VAL A 24 -9.98 -43.40 -30.40
N ALA A 25 -10.57 -42.21 -30.24
CA ALA A 25 -9.85 -40.95 -30.05
C ALA A 25 -9.95 -40.49 -28.59
N LEU A 26 -8.85 -39.94 -28.08
CA LEU A 26 -8.74 -39.41 -26.72
C LEU A 26 -8.09 -38.03 -26.79
N GLU A 27 -8.71 -37.05 -26.14
CA GLU A 27 -8.20 -35.69 -25.99
C GLU A 27 -8.23 -35.33 -24.51
N VAL A 28 -7.29 -34.49 -24.10
CA VAL A 28 -7.24 -33.93 -22.75
C VAL A 28 -6.99 -32.43 -22.87
N SER A 29 -7.80 -31.63 -22.18
CA SER A 29 -7.69 -30.17 -22.16
C SER A 29 -7.73 -29.66 -20.72
N LEU A 30 -7.11 -28.51 -20.48
CA LEU A 30 -7.11 -27.82 -19.19
C LEU A 30 -7.97 -26.56 -19.28
N SER A 31 -8.42 -26.07 -18.13
CA SER A 31 -9.14 -24.79 -18.06
C SER A 31 -8.26 -23.60 -18.43
N ALA A 32 -6.95 -23.69 -18.13
CA ALA A 32 -5.93 -22.72 -18.46
C ALA A 32 -4.58 -23.42 -18.71
N PRO A 33 -3.64 -22.79 -19.44
CA PRO A 33 -2.27 -23.30 -19.60
C PRO A 33 -1.34 -22.93 -18.43
N GLU A 34 -1.74 -21.97 -17.58
CA GLU A 34 -0.93 -21.41 -16.49
C GLU A 34 -1.78 -21.29 -15.22
N TYR A 35 -1.16 -21.54 -14.06
CA TYR A 35 -1.81 -21.52 -12.75
C TYR A 35 -0.89 -20.91 -11.68
N GLN A 36 -1.49 -20.41 -10.59
CA GLN A 36 -0.77 -19.95 -9.39
C GLN A 36 -0.53 -21.10 -8.40
N PRO A 37 0.41 -20.96 -7.45
CA PRO A 37 0.57 -21.93 -6.38
C PRO A 37 -0.76 -22.00 -5.60
N ASP A 38 -1.13 -23.21 -5.18
CA ASP A 38 -2.37 -23.49 -4.45
C ASP A 38 -3.69 -23.30 -5.22
N GLU A 39 -3.62 -22.91 -6.50
CA GLU A 39 -4.78 -22.90 -7.40
C GLU A 39 -5.17 -24.33 -7.83
N ALA A 40 -6.48 -24.59 -7.89
CA ALA A 40 -6.99 -25.89 -8.35
C ALA A 40 -6.89 -26.01 -9.88
N VAL A 41 -6.01 -26.89 -10.36
CA VAL A 41 -5.88 -27.19 -11.79
C VAL A 41 -7.05 -28.09 -12.22
N THR A 42 -7.94 -27.56 -13.06
CA THR A 42 -9.11 -28.29 -13.58
C THR A 42 -8.96 -28.58 -15.07
N GLY A 43 -9.52 -29.71 -15.52
CA GLY A 43 -9.48 -30.09 -16.92
C GLY A 43 -10.55 -31.11 -17.30
N GLU A 44 -10.57 -31.49 -18.57
CA GLU A 44 -11.52 -32.44 -19.14
C GLU A 44 -10.81 -33.47 -20.02
N VAL A 45 -11.22 -34.73 -19.92
CA VAL A 45 -10.86 -35.78 -20.88
C VAL A 45 -12.04 -36.06 -21.79
N GLN A 46 -11.86 -35.89 -23.09
CA GLN A 46 -12.85 -36.21 -24.11
C GLN A 46 -12.48 -37.54 -24.80
N ILE A 47 -13.42 -38.48 -24.79
CA ILE A 47 -13.26 -39.81 -25.39
C ILE A 47 -14.29 -39.98 -26.48
N THR A 48 -13.87 -40.33 -27.70
CA THR A 48 -14.75 -40.61 -28.82
C THR A 48 -14.49 -42.02 -29.34
N THR A 49 -15.53 -42.85 -29.43
CA THR A 49 -15.44 -44.24 -29.89
C THR A 49 -16.43 -44.51 -31.03
N SER A 50 -16.01 -45.35 -31.98
CA SER A 50 -16.82 -45.80 -33.12
C SER A 50 -17.68 -47.04 -32.82
N GLU A 51 -17.45 -47.70 -31.68
CA GLU A 51 -18.11 -48.95 -31.28
C GLU A 51 -18.39 -48.97 -29.75
N PRO A 52 -19.26 -49.88 -29.26
CA PRO A 52 -19.40 -50.11 -27.82
C PRO A 52 -18.05 -50.42 -27.17
N LEU A 53 -17.81 -49.87 -25.98
CA LEU A 53 -16.52 -49.99 -25.29
C LEU A 53 -16.74 -50.00 -23.78
N VAL A 54 -16.10 -50.94 -23.08
CA VAL A 54 -15.95 -50.90 -21.62
C VAL A 54 -14.48 -50.69 -21.30
N GLY A 55 -14.17 -49.63 -20.55
CA GLY A 55 -12.80 -49.27 -20.29
C GLY A 55 -12.58 -48.48 -19.01
N ARG A 56 -11.32 -48.15 -18.77
CA ARG A 56 -10.88 -47.21 -17.71
C ARG A 56 -9.98 -46.15 -18.29
N VAL A 57 -10.27 -44.89 -17.98
CA VAL A 57 -9.36 -43.78 -18.21
C VAL A 57 -8.53 -43.57 -16.95
N ARG A 58 -7.22 -43.52 -17.13
CA ARG A 58 -6.27 -43.11 -16.10
C ARG A 58 -5.77 -41.72 -16.44
N VAL A 59 -5.94 -40.78 -15.52
CA VAL A 59 -5.34 -39.44 -15.60
C VAL A 59 -4.20 -39.37 -14.60
N VAL A 60 -3.04 -38.91 -15.02
CA VAL A 60 -1.85 -38.74 -14.17
C VAL A 60 -1.25 -37.38 -14.46
N ALA A 61 -0.95 -36.59 -13.42
CA ALA A 61 -0.09 -35.42 -13.56
C ALA A 61 1.33 -35.77 -13.14
N ILE A 62 2.31 -35.38 -13.94
CA ILE A 62 3.73 -35.67 -13.75
C ILE A 62 4.47 -34.34 -13.71
N ASP A 63 5.30 -34.16 -12.68
CA ASP A 63 6.27 -33.07 -12.62
C ASP A 63 7.39 -33.34 -13.65
N GLU A 64 7.59 -32.45 -14.61
CA GLU A 64 8.61 -32.64 -15.66
C GLU A 64 10.04 -32.52 -15.12
N ALA A 65 10.27 -31.80 -14.01
CA ALA A 65 11.60 -31.65 -13.41
C ALA A 65 12.02 -32.92 -12.67
N THR A 66 11.13 -33.50 -11.87
CA THR A 66 11.43 -34.67 -11.03
C THR A 66 11.03 -36.00 -11.67
N GLY A 67 10.15 -35.98 -12.67
CA GLY A 67 9.53 -37.17 -13.25
C GLY A 67 8.54 -37.87 -12.30
N LEU A 68 8.27 -37.30 -11.12
CA LEU A 68 7.40 -37.89 -10.12
C LEU A 68 5.92 -37.64 -10.45
N ARG A 69 5.08 -38.61 -10.07
CA ARG A 69 3.62 -38.49 -10.24
C ARG A 69 3.06 -37.74 -9.04
N VAL A 70 2.56 -36.54 -9.29
CA VAL A 70 1.96 -35.68 -8.25
C VAL A 70 0.46 -35.93 -8.11
N TYR A 71 -0.18 -36.52 -9.12
CA TYR A 71 -1.60 -36.87 -9.08
C TYR A 71 -1.92 -38.08 -9.93
N ARG A 72 -2.92 -38.84 -9.52
CA ARG A 72 -3.45 -39.98 -10.25
C ARG A 72 -4.92 -40.23 -9.92
N GLU A 73 -5.75 -40.29 -10.96
CA GLU A 73 -7.15 -40.68 -10.84
C GLU A 73 -7.55 -41.70 -11.93
N LEU A 74 -8.59 -42.49 -11.64
CA LEU A 74 -9.10 -43.56 -12.50
C LEU A 74 -10.61 -43.42 -12.66
N PHE A 75 -11.05 -43.24 -13.90
CA PHE A 75 -12.46 -43.12 -14.26
C PHE A 75 -12.94 -44.35 -15.02
N SER A 76 -14.06 -44.92 -14.62
CA SER A 76 -14.69 -46.03 -15.35
C SER A 76 -15.55 -45.47 -16.49
N VAL A 77 -15.40 -46.02 -17.69
CA VAL A 77 -16.11 -45.57 -18.89
C VAL A 77 -16.82 -46.73 -19.58
N ARG A 78 -18.06 -46.49 -19.97
CA ARG A 78 -18.89 -47.46 -20.67
C ARG A 78 -19.67 -46.77 -21.78
N PHE A 79 -19.43 -47.22 -23.00
CA PHE A 79 -20.14 -46.85 -24.21
C PHE A 79 -20.99 -48.03 -24.64
N ARG A 80 -22.31 -47.86 -24.69
CA ARG A 80 -23.23 -48.90 -25.20
C ARG A 80 -23.33 -48.91 -26.74
N ARG A 81 -22.83 -47.84 -27.38
CA ARG A 81 -22.79 -47.58 -28.83
C ARG A 81 -21.72 -46.52 -29.11
N ALA A 82 -21.40 -46.29 -30.38
CA ALA A 82 -20.56 -45.18 -30.81
C ALA A 82 -20.99 -43.84 -30.20
N GLY A 83 -20.04 -42.98 -29.85
CA GLY A 83 -20.32 -41.67 -29.30
C GLY A 83 -19.15 -41.05 -28.55
N THR A 84 -19.39 -39.88 -27.96
CA THR A 84 -18.42 -39.08 -27.22
C THR A 84 -18.82 -38.93 -25.76
N LYS A 85 -17.85 -39.03 -24.84
CA LYS A 85 -18.04 -38.77 -23.40
C LYS A 85 -16.96 -37.83 -22.89
N ARG A 86 -17.35 -36.91 -22.03
CA ARG A 86 -16.49 -35.94 -21.34
C ARG A 86 -16.40 -36.28 -19.87
N ILE A 87 -15.20 -36.16 -19.31
CA ILE A 87 -14.90 -36.51 -17.92
C ILE A 87 -14.08 -35.38 -17.30
N PRO A 88 -14.65 -34.60 -16.37
CA PRO A 88 -13.89 -33.59 -15.66
C PRO A 88 -12.92 -34.23 -14.66
N PHE A 89 -11.80 -33.56 -14.40
CA PHE A 89 -10.85 -33.91 -13.36
C PHE A 89 -10.25 -32.66 -12.71
N THR A 90 -9.75 -32.81 -11.49
CA THR A 90 -9.09 -31.74 -10.73
C THR A 90 -7.85 -32.29 -10.05
N VAL A 91 -6.73 -31.58 -10.15
CA VAL A 91 -5.44 -31.95 -9.52
C VAL A 91 -5.28 -31.18 -8.21
N VAL A 92 -5.16 -31.88 -7.07
CA VAL A 92 -4.92 -31.33 -5.71
C VAL A 92 -3.97 -32.26 -4.92
N PRO A 93 -3.02 -31.79 -4.09
CA PRO A 93 -2.72 -30.40 -3.70
C PRO A 93 -1.37 -29.87 -4.23
N THR A 94 -1.37 -28.57 -4.53
CA THR A 94 -0.23 -27.64 -4.50
C THR A 94 1.01 -28.10 -5.30
N PRO A 95 0.95 -28.07 -6.64
CA PRO A 95 2.14 -28.26 -7.45
C PRO A 95 3.18 -27.20 -7.06
N ALA A 96 4.44 -27.61 -6.87
CA ALA A 96 5.53 -26.71 -6.50
C ALA A 96 5.62 -25.51 -7.47
N PRO A 97 5.89 -24.29 -6.94
CA PRO A 97 6.02 -23.09 -7.77
C PRO A 97 7.20 -23.20 -8.73
N ASN A 98 7.08 -22.55 -9.88
CA ASN A 98 8.07 -22.49 -10.96
C ASN A 98 8.40 -23.84 -11.63
N ASN A 99 7.46 -24.78 -11.63
CA ASN A 99 7.58 -26.07 -12.33
C ASN A 99 6.56 -26.19 -13.47
N SER A 100 6.91 -27.01 -14.47
CA SER A 100 6.01 -27.45 -15.54
C SER A 100 5.57 -28.89 -15.30
N TYR A 101 4.31 -29.15 -15.64
CA TYR A 101 3.64 -30.43 -15.41
C TYR A 101 3.00 -30.92 -16.70
N ARG A 102 3.04 -32.23 -16.90
CA ARG A 102 2.30 -32.90 -17.98
C ARG A 102 1.19 -33.75 -17.41
N VAL A 103 -0.03 -33.51 -17.89
CA VAL A 103 -1.18 -34.37 -17.66
C VAL A 103 -1.24 -35.42 -18.77
N VAL A 104 -1.27 -36.68 -18.36
CA VAL A 104 -1.34 -37.85 -19.25
C VAL A 104 -2.64 -38.58 -19.01
N ALA A 105 -3.54 -38.56 -20.00
CA ALA A 105 -4.74 -39.38 -20.03
C ALA A 105 -4.46 -40.66 -20.83
N THR A 106 -4.78 -41.83 -20.28
CA THR A 106 -4.62 -43.12 -20.97
C THR A 106 -5.86 -43.99 -20.81
N LEU A 107 -6.41 -44.47 -21.92
CA LEU A 107 -7.60 -45.33 -21.96
C LEU A 107 -7.20 -46.80 -22.13
N PHE A 108 -7.78 -47.68 -21.30
CA PHE A 108 -7.58 -49.13 -21.32
C PHE A 108 -8.90 -49.85 -21.61
N SER A 109 -8.88 -50.88 -22.46
CA SER A 109 -10.00 -51.82 -22.58
C SER A 109 -10.10 -52.72 -21.34
N LEU A 110 -11.32 -53.13 -21.00
CA LEU A 110 -11.61 -54.15 -19.98
C LEU A 110 -12.24 -55.42 -20.56
N ASP A 111 -12.30 -55.57 -21.89
CA ASP A 111 -13.05 -56.64 -22.55
C ASP A 111 -12.33 -58.02 -22.50
N ALA A 112 -11.15 -58.11 -21.87
CA ALA A 112 -10.46 -59.38 -21.61
C ALA A 112 -9.89 -59.45 -20.15
N PRO A 113 -10.02 -60.58 -19.42
CA PRO A 113 -9.66 -60.66 -18.00
C PRO A 113 -8.17 -60.48 -17.68
N HIS A 114 -7.29 -60.59 -18.68
CA HIS A 114 -5.84 -60.67 -18.45
C HIS A 114 -4.99 -59.73 -19.30
N ASP A 115 -5.59 -58.90 -20.16
CA ASP A 115 -4.83 -57.96 -20.99
C ASP A 115 -5.44 -56.56 -20.94
N ARG A 116 -4.79 -55.65 -20.21
CA ARG A 116 -5.15 -54.22 -20.22
C ARG A 116 -4.55 -53.58 -21.47
N THR A 117 -5.10 -53.87 -22.63
CA THR A 117 -4.65 -53.25 -23.88
C THR A 117 -4.89 -51.74 -23.82
N ARG A 118 -3.82 -50.96 -24.01
CA ARG A 118 -3.89 -49.49 -24.13
C ARG A 118 -4.55 -49.16 -25.47
N LEU A 119 -5.69 -48.48 -25.43
CA LEU A 119 -6.43 -48.08 -26.64
C LEU A 119 -5.99 -46.71 -27.16
N ALA A 120 -5.81 -45.74 -26.27
CA ALA A 120 -5.44 -44.37 -26.64
C ALA A 120 -4.66 -43.69 -25.50
N LYS A 121 -3.87 -42.68 -25.86
CA LYS A 121 -3.13 -41.81 -24.93
C LYS A 121 -3.20 -40.38 -25.44
N ALA A 122 -3.46 -39.43 -24.55
CA ALA A 122 -3.44 -38.01 -24.81
C ALA A 122 -2.62 -37.29 -23.73
N THR A 123 -2.02 -36.16 -24.10
CA THR A 123 -1.20 -35.36 -23.19
C THR A 123 -1.47 -33.88 -23.37
N THR A 124 -1.45 -33.14 -22.27
CA THR A 124 -1.47 -31.67 -22.22
C THR A 124 -0.53 -31.21 -21.11
N GLU A 125 -0.11 -29.96 -21.17
CA GLU A 125 0.88 -29.40 -20.24
C GLU A 125 0.33 -28.14 -19.57
N PHE A 126 0.80 -27.87 -18.35
CA PHE A 126 0.58 -26.60 -17.65
C PHE A 126 1.82 -26.20 -16.86
N SER A 127 1.92 -24.91 -16.57
CA SER A 127 2.97 -24.36 -15.70
C SER A 127 2.36 -23.73 -14.45
N VAL A 128 3.08 -23.86 -13.34
CA VAL A 128 2.78 -23.13 -12.10
C VAL A 128 3.82 -22.05 -11.92
N HIS A 129 3.41 -20.79 -11.99
CA HIS A 129 4.29 -19.66 -11.74
C HIS A 129 4.17 -19.25 -10.28
N ALA A 130 5.27 -18.85 -9.63
CA ALA A 130 5.15 -18.16 -8.35
C ALA A 130 4.25 -16.93 -8.53
N ALA A 131 3.42 -16.63 -7.52
CA ALA A 131 2.73 -15.35 -7.48
C ALA A 131 3.77 -14.25 -7.60
N GLU A 132 3.62 -13.36 -8.58
CA GLU A 132 4.42 -12.13 -8.61
C GLU A 132 4.18 -11.45 -7.27
N THR A 133 5.25 -11.30 -6.47
CA THR A 133 5.15 -10.53 -5.22
C THR A 133 4.65 -9.14 -5.63
N PRO A 134 3.44 -8.74 -5.19
CA PRO A 134 2.94 -7.42 -5.52
C PRO A 134 4.01 -6.41 -5.12
N ILE A 135 4.38 -5.55 -6.06
CA ILE A 135 5.32 -4.48 -5.76
C ILE A 135 4.64 -3.62 -4.71
N ALA A 136 5.28 -3.43 -3.55
CA ALA A 136 4.74 -2.58 -2.52
C ALA A 136 4.45 -1.19 -3.11
N PRO A 137 3.32 -0.55 -2.77
CA PRO A 137 3.10 0.83 -3.19
C PRO A 137 4.28 1.68 -2.69
N LEU A 138 4.49 2.85 -3.27
CA LEU A 138 5.45 3.84 -2.80
C LEU A 138 4.73 5.17 -2.57
N PRO A 139 5.19 6.00 -1.62
CA PRO A 139 4.80 7.41 -1.57
C PRO A 139 5.02 8.06 -2.93
N PHE A 140 4.16 9.02 -3.31
CA PHE A 140 4.16 9.58 -4.67
C PHE A 140 5.46 10.30 -5.05
N TRP A 141 6.29 10.66 -4.08
CA TRP A 141 7.62 11.24 -4.28
C TRP A 141 8.75 10.20 -4.44
N LEU A 142 8.47 8.92 -4.21
CA LEU A 142 9.42 7.82 -4.42
C LEU A 142 9.05 7.02 -5.66
N SER A 143 10.05 6.39 -6.26
CA SER A 143 9.85 5.50 -7.40
C SER A 143 10.88 4.38 -7.39
N TYR A 144 10.45 3.19 -7.82
CA TYR A 144 11.37 2.12 -8.13
C TYR A 144 12.18 2.46 -9.37
N CYS A 145 13.45 2.08 -9.34
CA CYS A 145 14.34 2.25 -10.47
C CYS A 145 14.13 1.12 -11.49
N ALA A 146 13.98 1.50 -12.76
CA ALA A 146 13.88 0.53 -13.86
C ALA A 146 15.23 -0.13 -14.19
N ASP A 147 16.33 0.51 -13.80
CA ASP A 147 17.71 0.07 -14.03
C ASP A 147 18.63 0.51 -12.87
N PRO A 148 19.85 -0.04 -12.74
CA PRO A 148 20.74 0.26 -11.62
C PRO A 148 21.20 1.73 -11.50
N THR A 149 21.02 2.52 -12.56
CA THR A 149 21.35 3.97 -12.60
C THR A 149 20.10 4.85 -12.43
N CYS A 150 18.94 4.27 -12.14
CA CYS A 150 17.68 4.96 -11.91
C CYS A 150 17.37 6.01 -13.00
N GLY A 151 17.50 5.64 -14.28
CA GLY A 151 17.30 6.55 -15.40
C GLY A 151 18.54 7.33 -15.84
N GLY A 152 19.74 6.88 -15.50
CA GLY A 152 21.01 7.39 -16.04
C GLY A 152 21.48 8.73 -15.47
N GLN A 153 20.86 9.22 -14.39
CA GLN A 153 21.31 10.44 -13.73
C GLN A 153 22.66 10.20 -13.05
N PRO A 154 23.58 11.19 -13.07
CA PRO A 154 24.83 11.08 -12.32
C PRO A 154 24.53 10.86 -10.83
N PRO A 155 25.24 9.93 -10.16
CA PRO A 155 25.00 9.66 -8.75
C PRO A 155 25.32 10.91 -7.91
N LEU A 156 24.60 11.06 -6.80
CA LEU A 156 24.97 12.03 -5.77
C LEU A 156 26.35 11.68 -5.22
N VAL A 157 27.27 12.63 -5.14
CA VAL A 157 28.59 12.43 -4.54
C VAL A 157 28.73 13.32 -3.31
N VAL A 158 28.99 12.68 -2.16
CA VAL A 158 29.11 13.35 -0.87
C VAL A 158 30.47 13.02 -0.24
N ASN A 159 31.18 14.05 0.21
CA ASN A 159 32.35 13.89 1.06
C ASN A 159 31.94 14.04 2.53
N VAL A 160 32.45 13.17 3.39
CA VAL A 160 32.27 13.23 4.83
C VAL A 160 33.62 13.48 5.48
N CYS A 161 33.66 14.52 6.30
CA CYS A 161 34.86 14.99 6.94
C CYS A 161 34.65 15.20 8.44
N PRO A 162 35.71 15.16 9.27
CA PRO A 162 35.65 15.68 10.63
C PRO A 162 35.16 17.13 10.61
N GLU A 163 34.34 17.53 11.59
CA GLU A 163 33.91 18.94 11.74
C GLU A 163 35.08 19.92 11.87
N THR A 164 36.20 19.47 12.44
CA THR A 164 37.43 20.27 12.58
C THR A 164 38.18 20.50 11.26
N ASN A 165 37.84 19.74 10.21
CA ASN A 165 38.42 19.87 8.87
C ASN A 165 37.37 19.56 7.78
N PRO A 166 36.36 20.42 7.60
CA PRO A 166 35.22 20.15 6.72
C PRO A 166 35.58 20.12 5.23
N SER A 167 36.77 20.60 4.85
CA SER A 167 37.29 20.62 3.48
C SER A 167 38.24 19.46 3.18
N CYS A 168 38.20 18.39 3.98
CA CYS A 168 39.01 17.20 3.71
C CYS A 168 38.70 16.60 2.33
N SER A 169 39.65 15.84 1.78
CA SER A 169 39.51 15.17 0.49
C SER A 169 39.66 13.67 0.69
N PRO A 170 38.57 12.96 1.04
CA PRO A 170 38.64 11.55 1.37
C PRO A 170 39.13 10.69 0.20
N SER A 171 39.95 9.71 0.52
CA SER A 171 40.46 8.73 -0.45
C SER A 171 39.57 7.49 -0.57
N ARG A 172 38.89 7.13 0.52
CA ARG A 172 38.01 5.96 0.63
C ARG A 172 36.58 6.30 0.23
N GLN A 173 35.92 5.40 -0.51
CA GLN A 173 34.54 5.59 -0.96
C GLN A 173 33.72 4.29 -0.95
N THR A 174 32.40 4.43 -0.98
CA THR A 174 31.42 3.34 -1.14
C THR A 174 30.25 3.81 -2.00
N THR A 175 29.58 2.86 -2.65
CA THR A 175 28.33 3.11 -3.39
C THR A 175 27.15 2.71 -2.51
N VAL A 176 26.38 3.68 -2.06
CA VAL A 176 25.18 3.47 -1.24
C VAL A 176 23.98 3.28 -2.15
N VAL A 177 23.27 2.17 -1.98
CA VAL A 177 22.09 1.80 -2.79
C VAL A 177 20.90 1.59 -1.86
N PRO A 178 19.89 2.49 -1.85
CA PRO A 178 18.65 2.26 -1.13
C PRO A 178 17.79 1.21 -1.84
N LEU A 179 17.36 0.20 -1.08
CA LEU A 179 16.56 -0.93 -1.57
C LEU A 179 15.28 -1.07 -0.72
N LEU A 180 14.13 -1.28 -1.37
CA LEU A 180 12.89 -1.75 -0.76
C LEU A 180 12.52 -3.11 -1.35
N ASP A 181 12.41 -4.14 -0.52
CA ASP A 181 12.12 -5.51 -0.93
C ASP A 181 13.08 -6.01 -2.04
N GLY A 182 14.36 -5.64 -1.90
CA GLY A 182 15.42 -5.96 -2.86
C GLY A 182 15.41 -5.13 -4.16
N ARG A 183 14.49 -4.18 -4.32
CA ARG A 183 14.39 -3.30 -5.50
C ARG A 183 14.91 -1.91 -5.18
N GLN A 184 15.73 -1.35 -6.08
CA GLN A 184 16.31 -0.03 -5.88
C GLN A 184 15.25 1.07 -5.98
N ILE A 185 15.32 2.04 -5.07
CA ILE A 185 14.49 3.25 -5.07
C ILE A 185 15.33 4.49 -5.42
N ASN A 186 14.69 5.50 -5.99
CA ASN A 186 15.35 6.68 -6.56
C ASN A 186 15.80 7.73 -5.54
N GLN A 187 15.24 7.72 -4.33
CA GLN A 187 15.49 8.71 -3.29
C GLN A 187 15.61 8.04 -1.92
N VAL A 188 16.45 8.63 -1.07
CA VAL A 188 16.58 8.28 0.34
C VAL A 188 17.13 9.48 1.10
N LEU A 189 16.62 9.71 2.30
CA LEU A 189 17.17 10.61 3.30
C LEU A 189 17.92 9.77 4.32
N PHE A 190 19.15 10.10 4.70
CA PHE A 190 19.85 9.35 5.75
C PHE A 190 20.88 10.22 6.47
N PRO A 191 20.98 10.11 7.81
CA PRO A 191 22.07 10.72 8.55
C PRO A 191 23.37 9.95 8.31
N ILE A 192 24.47 10.68 8.44
CA ILE A 192 25.81 10.12 8.62
C ILE A 192 26.22 10.40 10.06
N GLN A 193 26.62 9.35 10.75
CA GLN A 193 26.95 9.42 12.17
C GLN A 193 28.35 8.90 12.41
N ASN A 194 29.05 9.51 13.35
CA ASN A 194 30.33 8.97 13.80
C ASN A 194 30.09 8.12 15.05
N PRO A 195 30.37 6.82 15.02
CA PRO A 195 30.13 5.94 16.16
C PRO A 195 30.98 6.31 17.39
N ASN A 196 32.05 7.08 17.22
CA ASN A 196 32.94 7.53 18.29
C ASN A 196 32.51 8.89 18.91
N GLY A 197 31.37 9.45 18.50
CA GLY A 197 30.80 10.68 19.09
C GLY A 197 31.52 11.98 18.71
N THR A 198 32.51 11.95 17.82
CA THR A 198 33.11 13.16 17.25
C THR A 198 32.30 13.64 16.06
N GLY A 199 31.98 14.93 16.01
CA GLY A 199 31.14 15.50 14.97
C GLY A 199 31.72 15.36 13.56
N VAL A 200 30.85 15.12 12.59
CA VAL A 200 31.19 15.02 11.16
C VAL A 200 30.33 15.98 10.36
N THR A 201 30.89 16.49 9.27
CA THR A 201 30.20 17.34 8.31
C THR A 201 30.20 16.66 6.95
N ALA A 202 29.04 16.60 6.32
CA ALA A 202 28.92 16.15 4.96
C ALA A 202 28.94 17.37 4.01
N THR A 203 29.55 17.22 2.84
CA THR A 203 29.59 18.25 1.79
C THR A 203 29.18 17.65 0.47
N LEU A 204 28.28 18.36 -0.23
CA LEU A 204 27.84 17.98 -1.57
C LEU A 204 28.96 18.30 -2.57
N VAL A 205 29.41 17.29 -3.32
CA VAL A 205 30.42 17.45 -4.38
C VAL A 205 29.76 17.58 -5.75
N SER A 206 28.80 16.69 -6.05
CA SER A 206 28.07 16.68 -7.33
C SER A 206 26.78 15.87 -7.24
N GLY A 207 25.95 15.95 -8.29
CA GLY A 207 24.68 15.20 -8.40
C GLY A 207 23.49 15.94 -7.81
N SER A 208 22.32 15.31 -7.87
CA SER A 208 21.05 15.91 -7.42
C SER A 208 20.68 15.46 -6.01
N GLY A 209 20.76 16.38 -5.06
CA GLY A 209 20.49 16.15 -3.65
C GLY A 209 20.84 17.39 -2.82
N SER A 210 20.75 17.25 -1.51
CA SER A 210 21.07 18.31 -0.56
C SER A 210 21.69 17.72 0.69
N VAL A 211 22.55 18.51 1.34
CA VAL A 211 23.21 18.14 2.58
C VAL A 211 22.97 19.24 3.61
N ILE A 212 22.54 18.84 4.82
CA ILE A 212 22.32 19.74 5.96
C ILE A 212 23.08 19.14 7.14
N GLY A 213 24.23 19.74 7.49
CA GLY A 213 25.12 19.17 8.51
C GLY A 213 25.65 17.79 8.09
N SER A 214 25.25 16.74 8.79
CA SER A 214 25.56 15.35 8.45
C SER A 214 24.39 14.59 7.81
N LEU A 215 23.26 15.26 7.58
CA LEU A 215 22.08 14.68 6.94
C LEU A 215 22.19 14.80 5.41
N VAL A 216 22.00 13.70 4.71
CA VAL A 216 22.01 13.64 3.24
C VAL A 216 20.61 13.32 2.74
N LEU A 217 20.05 14.17 1.89
CA LEU A 217 18.91 13.82 1.05
C LEU A 217 19.43 13.58 -0.37
N SER A 218 19.24 12.36 -0.86
CA SER A 218 19.48 12.04 -2.26
C SER A 218 18.19 12.04 -3.05
N ARG A 219 18.19 12.73 -4.20
CA ARG A 219 17.11 12.67 -5.21
C ARG A 219 17.50 11.80 -6.41
N THR A 220 18.63 11.09 -6.29
CA THR A 220 19.17 10.16 -7.28
C THR A 220 19.66 8.91 -6.57
N SER A 221 19.77 7.82 -7.31
CA SER A 221 20.31 6.57 -6.79
C SER A 221 21.11 5.91 -7.91
N PRO A 222 22.33 5.40 -7.62
CA PRO A 222 22.96 5.28 -6.30
C PRO A 222 23.59 6.60 -5.79
N VAL A 223 24.10 6.57 -4.55
CA VAL A 223 24.89 7.65 -3.93
C VAL A 223 26.34 7.20 -3.76
N ILE A 224 27.31 8.02 -4.12
CA ILE A 224 28.73 7.80 -3.82
C ILE A 224 29.10 8.58 -2.56
N LEU A 225 29.39 7.85 -1.49
CA LEU A 225 29.85 8.44 -0.23
C LEU A 225 31.35 8.25 -0.10
N LYS A 226 32.08 9.34 0.21
CA LYS A 226 33.52 9.34 0.43
C LYS A 226 33.84 9.76 1.85
N SER A 227 34.65 8.98 2.57
CA SER A 227 35.06 9.29 3.94
C SER A 227 36.29 8.50 4.36
N ASP A 228 37.30 9.17 4.90
CA ASP A 228 38.44 8.52 5.58
C ASP A 228 38.18 8.38 7.09
N VAL A 229 37.13 9.00 7.63
CA VAL A 229 36.63 8.75 8.99
C VAL A 229 35.64 7.60 9.00
N ASP A 230 35.67 6.80 10.06
CA ASP A 230 34.69 5.75 10.27
C ASP A 230 33.34 6.35 10.65
N VAL A 231 32.32 5.93 9.91
CA VAL A 231 30.95 6.45 10.02
C VAL A 231 29.96 5.31 9.87
N THR A 232 28.76 5.51 10.40
CA THR A 232 27.57 4.73 10.10
C THR A 232 26.58 5.55 9.29
N LEU A 233 25.74 4.87 8.53
CA LEU A 233 24.69 5.45 7.69
C LEU A 233 23.33 5.10 8.25
N SER A 234 22.38 6.00 8.01
CA SER A 234 20.99 5.84 8.46
C SER A 234 20.87 5.84 10.00
N TYR A 235 19.65 6.00 10.50
CA TYR A 235 19.38 5.85 11.93
C TYR A 235 19.51 4.40 12.42
N TYR A 236 19.65 3.42 11.51
CA TYR A 236 19.83 1.99 11.82
C TYR A 236 21.30 1.56 11.93
N ASN A 237 22.24 2.50 11.96
CA ASN A 237 23.68 2.25 12.15
C ASN A 237 24.30 1.31 11.10
N VAL A 238 23.91 1.45 9.83
CA VAL A 238 24.44 0.63 8.74
C VAL A 238 25.91 0.95 8.51
N SER A 239 26.76 -0.07 8.58
CA SER A 239 28.21 0.09 8.38
C SER A 239 28.54 0.12 6.88
N PRO A 240 29.30 1.12 6.40
CA PRO A 240 29.70 1.18 5.00
C PRO A 240 30.63 0.04 4.58
N VAL A 241 30.39 -0.51 3.40
CA VAL A 241 31.30 -1.43 2.69
C VAL A 241 32.23 -0.59 1.81
N TRP A 242 33.36 -0.19 2.38
CA TRP A 242 34.36 0.62 1.67
C TRP A 242 34.98 -0.14 0.50
N GLY A 243 35.07 0.53 -0.66
CA GLY A 243 35.53 -0.07 -1.92
C GLY A 243 34.47 -0.91 -2.64
N GLY A 244 33.25 -1.00 -2.11
CA GLY A 244 32.15 -1.78 -2.67
C GLY A 244 30.80 -1.06 -2.58
N THR A 245 29.74 -1.88 -2.48
CA THR A 245 28.35 -1.42 -2.38
C THR A 245 27.85 -1.60 -0.96
N THR A 246 27.27 -0.54 -0.40
CA THR A 246 26.53 -0.56 0.86
C THR A 246 25.04 -0.50 0.53
N ASN A 247 24.31 -1.60 0.74
CA ASN A 247 22.86 -1.58 0.60
C ASN A 247 22.25 -0.93 1.85
N LEU A 248 21.35 0.03 1.66
CA LEU A 248 20.42 0.49 2.69
C LEU A 248 19.11 -0.27 2.48
N GLU A 249 18.95 -1.38 3.18
CA GLU A 249 17.85 -2.33 2.97
C GLU A 249 16.63 -2.01 3.82
N PHE A 250 15.49 -1.97 3.16
CA PHE A 250 14.17 -1.86 3.77
C PHE A 250 13.28 -2.99 3.24
N VAL A 251 12.31 -3.38 4.06
CA VAL A 251 11.31 -4.39 3.74
C VAL A 251 9.92 -3.85 3.98
N SER A 252 8.94 -4.34 3.24
CA SER A 252 7.53 -3.99 3.42
C SER A 252 6.70 -5.14 4.01
N VAL A 253 5.64 -4.77 4.72
CA VAL A 253 4.55 -5.69 5.08
C VAL A 253 3.22 -4.97 4.80
N THR A 254 2.31 -5.63 4.09
CA THR A 254 0.98 -5.09 3.79
C THR A 254 -0.10 -5.93 4.46
N LEU A 255 -1.02 -5.26 5.16
CA LEU A 255 -2.23 -5.82 5.76
C LEU A 255 -3.45 -5.16 5.13
N THR A 256 -4.54 -5.91 4.99
CA THR A 256 -5.77 -5.44 4.33
C THR A 256 -6.99 -5.77 5.17
N SER A 257 -7.85 -4.77 5.31
CA SER A 257 -9.17 -4.84 5.95
C SER A 257 -10.21 -4.15 5.07
N ALA A 258 -11.48 -4.11 5.50
CA ALA A 258 -12.51 -3.39 4.76
C ALA A 258 -12.27 -1.87 4.78
N GLU A 259 -11.74 -1.37 5.90
CA GLU A 259 -11.55 0.06 6.15
C GLU A 259 -10.23 0.57 5.56
N VAL A 260 -9.15 -0.22 5.64
CA VAL A 260 -7.80 0.24 5.26
C VAL A 260 -6.90 -0.88 4.72
N VAL A 261 -6.07 -0.52 3.74
CA VAL A 261 -4.86 -1.23 3.33
C VAL A 261 -3.66 -0.53 3.97
N THR A 262 -2.99 -1.20 4.90
CA THR A 262 -1.83 -0.66 5.63
C THR A 262 -0.56 -1.28 5.08
N THR A 263 0.36 -0.46 4.57
CA THR A 263 1.72 -0.89 4.18
C THR A 263 2.73 -0.25 5.12
N VAL A 264 3.56 -1.07 5.76
CA VAL A 264 4.63 -0.59 6.65
C VAL A 264 5.97 -0.93 6.03
N TYR A 265 6.78 0.09 5.73
CA TYR A 265 8.19 -0.10 5.41
C TYR A 265 9.02 -0.06 6.68
N ARG A 266 10.05 -0.89 6.76
CA ARG A 266 10.95 -0.91 7.92
C ARG A 266 12.35 -1.35 7.54
N HIS A 267 13.33 -0.92 8.32
CA HIS A 267 14.59 -1.66 8.37
C HIS A 267 14.35 -3.01 9.05
N PRO A 268 14.93 -4.13 8.57
CA PRO A 268 14.68 -5.46 9.11
C PRO A 268 14.94 -5.61 10.62
N THR A 269 15.80 -4.75 11.19
CA THR A 269 16.20 -4.80 12.60
C THR A 269 15.38 -3.93 13.54
N PHE A 270 14.45 -3.10 13.03
CA PHE A 270 13.83 -2.06 13.85
C PHE A 270 12.40 -2.38 14.31
N LEU A 271 11.58 -3.00 13.46
CA LEU A 271 10.22 -3.39 13.82
C LEU A 271 10.00 -4.89 13.65
N VAL A 272 9.15 -5.45 14.49
CA VAL A 272 8.66 -6.82 14.38
C VAL A 272 7.22 -6.86 13.85
N ASN A 273 6.75 -8.04 13.45
CA ASN A 273 5.45 -8.17 12.76
C ASN A 273 4.25 -7.81 13.66
N ASP A 274 4.35 -8.00 14.97
CA ASP A 274 3.28 -7.64 15.91
C ASP A 274 3.02 -6.13 15.90
N GLU A 275 4.05 -5.32 15.69
CA GLU A 275 3.90 -3.87 15.65
C GLU A 275 3.16 -3.40 14.39
N VAL A 276 3.43 -4.05 13.27
CA VAL A 276 2.69 -3.80 12.01
C VAL A 276 1.20 -4.08 12.18
N THR A 277 0.85 -5.17 12.88
CA THR A 277 -0.54 -5.56 13.12
C THR A 277 -1.27 -4.53 14.00
N GLN A 278 -0.62 -4.05 15.06
CA GLN A 278 -1.18 -3.03 15.94
C GLN A 278 -1.37 -1.68 15.23
N LEU A 279 -0.45 -1.27 14.35
CA LEU A 279 -0.63 -0.06 13.53
C LEU A 279 -1.87 -0.19 12.65
N HIS A 280 -2.02 -1.34 11.98
CA HIS A 280 -3.18 -1.63 11.15
C HIS A 280 -4.49 -1.61 11.96
N ASP A 281 -4.55 -2.32 13.08
CA ASP A 281 -5.76 -2.39 13.93
C ASP A 281 -6.13 -1.02 14.50
N ARG A 282 -5.14 -0.21 14.90
CA ARG A 282 -5.40 1.14 15.41
C ARG A 282 -5.85 2.09 14.31
N SER A 283 -5.30 1.99 13.09
CA SER A 283 -5.79 2.75 11.93
C SER A 283 -7.26 2.42 11.63
N ARG A 284 -7.65 1.14 11.69
CA ARG A 284 -9.05 0.71 11.50
C ARG A 284 -9.98 1.31 12.55
N GLU A 285 -9.56 1.32 13.81
CA GLU A 285 -10.33 1.92 14.90
C GLU A 285 -10.54 3.42 14.68
N ILE A 286 -9.48 4.16 14.36
CA ILE A 286 -9.55 5.60 14.09
C ILE A 286 -10.50 5.88 12.94
N ILE A 287 -10.31 5.22 11.79
CA ILE A 287 -11.17 5.36 10.61
C ILE A 287 -12.64 5.12 10.98
N SER A 288 -12.91 4.00 11.66
CA SER A 288 -14.28 3.64 12.03
C SER A 288 -14.94 4.67 12.96
N VAL A 289 -14.21 5.19 13.95
CA VAL A 289 -14.76 6.14 14.92
C VAL A 289 -14.96 7.51 14.29
N GLU A 290 -13.97 8.03 13.57
CA GLU A 290 -14.05 9.37 12.98
C GLU A 290 -15.04 9.43 11.82
N SER A 291 -15.12 8.38 10.97
CA SER A 291 -16.20 8.21 9.99
C SER A 291 -17.58 8.28 10.65
N GLN A 292 -17.75 7.58 11.78
CA GLN A 292 -19.02 7.53 12.48
C GLN A 292 -19.41 8.89 13.07
N ILE A 293 -18.44 9.62 13.64
CA ILE A 293 -18.67 10.97 14.18
C ILE A 293 -19.04 11.92 13.04
N ALA A 294 -18.30 11.88 11.93
CA ALA A 294 -18.53 12.77 10.79
C ALA A 294 -19.79 12.42 10.00
N GLY A 295 -20.21 11.15 10.00
CA GLY A 295 -21.26 10.66 9.10
C GLY A 295 -20.81 10.61 7.64
N ILE A 296 -19.50 10.52 7.40
CA ILE A 296 -18.85 10.50 6.08
C ILE A 296 -18.05 9.20 5.97
N ASP A 297 -18.19 8.49 4.85
CA ASP A 297 -17.38 7.32 4.51
C ASP A 297 -16.71 7.60 3.16
N PRO A 298 -15.42 7.99 3.14
CA PRO A 298 -14.70 8.29 1.90
C PRO A 298 -14.35 7.00 1.13
N GLY A 299 -14.44 5.82 1.78
CA GLY A 299 -14.10 4.52 1.21
C GLY A 299 -12.85 3.89 1.84
N GLN A 300 -12.32 2.85 1.18
CA GLN A 300 -11.16 2.11 1.69
C GLN A 300 -9.89 2.96 1.61
N MET A 301 -9.27 3.19 2.76
CA MET A 301 -8.05 3.97 2.90
C MET A 301 -6.80 3.19 2.49
N HIS A 302 -5.79 3.88 2.00
CA HIS A 302 -4.44 3.37 1.78
C HIS A 302 -3.47 4.10 2.72
N ALA A 303 -2.99 3.41 3.74
CA ALA A 303 -2.09 3.96 4.75
C ALA A 303 -0.67 3.42 4.56
N ILE A 304 0.30 4.31 4.37
CA ILE A 304 1.72 3.96 4.23
C ILE A 304 2.49 4.48 5.44
N PHE A 305 3.01 3.58 6.26
CA PHE A 305 3.88 3.90 7.38
C PHE A 305 5.34 3.70 6.97
N MET A 306 6.14 4.74 7.13
CA MET A 306 7.50 4.79 6.61
C MET A 306 8.49 5.35 7.62
N PRO A 307 9.76 4.91 7.56
CA PRO A 307 10.81 5.48 8.39
C PRO A 307 11.16 6.90 7.92
N SER A 308 11.86 7.65 8.79
CA SER A 308 12.38 8.97 8.43
C SER A 308 13.24 8.96 7.17
N GLU A 309 13.90 7.85 6.86
CA GLU A 309 14.70 7.71 5.65
C GLU A 309 13.92 7.82 4.34
N PHE A 310 12.59 7.64 4.36
CA PHE A 310 11.72 7.75 3.18
C PHE A 310 11.00 9.11 3.10
N ALA A 311 11.17 9.97 4.12
CA ALA A 311 10.55 11.28 4.18
C ALA A 311 11.16 12.27 3.16
N THR A 312 10.43 13.36 2.89
CA THR A 312 10.92 14.51 2.12
C THR A 312 11.30 15.66 3.06
N LEU A 313 11.89 16.75 2.54
CA LEU A 313 12.33 17.91 3.34
C LEU A 313 11.20 18.91 3.68
N GLY A 314 9.95 18.46 3.80
CA GLY A 314 8.80 19.34 4.06
C GLY A 314 7.85 18.78 5.11
N GLU A 315 7.40 17.54 4.93
CA GLU A 315 6.41 16.89 5.80
C GLU A 315 6.71 15.39 5.89
N GLY A 316 6.51 14.84 7.09
CA GLY A 316 6.61 13.40 7.33
C GLY A 316 5.26 12.69 7.26
N ASN A 317 4.18 13.40 7.59
CA ASN A 317 2.82 12.91 7.57
C ASN A 317 2.02 13.74 6.57
N PHE A 318 1.17 13.08 5.79
CA PHE A 318 0.45 13.74 4.71
C PHE A 318 -0.77 12.95 4.28
N SER A 319 -1.88 13.64 4.10
CA SER A 319 -3.09 13.18 3.45
C SER A 319 -3.22 13.75 2.04
N THR A 320 -3.59 12.91 1.07
CA THR A 320 -3.81 13.36 -0.31
C THR A 320 -5.20 13.94 -0.56
N GLY A 321 -6.15 13.72 0.36
CA GLY A 321 -7.56 13.96 0.10
C GLY A 321 -8.16 13.05 -0.99
N ASN A 322 -7.51 11.92 -1.23
CA ASN A 322 -7.89 10.93 -2.22
C ASN A 322 -7.50 9.52 -1.73
N LEU A 323 -7.91 9.22 -0.50
CA LEU A 323 -7.80 7.92 0.16
C LEU A 323 -6.36 7.47 0.45
N ASN A 324 -5.39 8.37 0.49
CA ASN A 324 -3.99 8.02 0.76
C ASN A 324 -3.42 8.85 1.91
N ILE A 325 -2.95 8.14 2.93
CA ILE A 325 -2.27 8.72 4.10
C ILE A 325 -0.85 8.17 4.15
N PHE A 326 0.13 9.05 4.25
CA PHE A 326 1.53 8.71 4.47
C PHE A 326 1.92 9.13 5.87
N MET A 327 2.58 8.24 6.61
CA MET A 327 2.92 8.44 8.01
C MET A 327 4.41 8.16 8.24
N ASN A 328 5.17 9.17 8.64
CA ASN A 328 6.53 9.01 9.11
C ASN A 328 6.51 8.62 10.59
N TYR A 329 6.81 7.36 10.90
CA TYR A 329 6.84 6.90 12.29
C TYR A 329 8.09 7.34 13.07
N ALA A 330 8.94 8.19 12.48
CA ALA A 330 10.22 8.68 12.97
C ALA A 330 11.38 7.68 12.86
N ASN A 331 12.47 7.98 13.58
CA ASN A 331 13.71 7.20 13.59
C ASN A 331 13.95 6.54 14.95
N PRO A 332 14.74 5.44 15.02
CA PRO A 332 15.02 4.72 16.26
C PRO A 332 15.38 5.60 17.46
N PRO A 333 16.37 6.53 17.39
CA PRO A 333 16.70 7.37 18.54
C PRO A 333 15.52 8.19 19.08
N TYR A 334 14.65 8.67 18.19
CA TYR A 334 13.47 9.44 18.56
C TYR A 334 12.40 8.55 19.24
N ILE A 335 12.19 7.36 18.68
CA ILE A 335 11.24 6.38 19.22
C ILE A 335 11.71 5.85 20.57
N ASP A 336 13.00 5.60 20.75
CA ASP A 336 13.59 5.19 22.03
C ASP A 336 13.35 6.24 23.13
N ALA A 337 13.38 7.53 22.78
CA ALA A 337 13.14 8.62 23.71
C ALA A 337 11.66 8.74 24.12
N LEU A 338 10.73 8.44 23.21
CA LEU A 338 9.27 8.52 23.45
C LEU A 338 8.65 7.19 23.90
N GLY A 339 9.39 6.09 23.76
CA GLY A 339 9.04 4.76 24.24
C GLY A 339 8.04 4.00 23.37
N SER A 340 7.54 4.56 22.26
CA SER A 340 6.54 3.90 21.42
C SER A 340 6.35 4.60 20.07
N ILE A 341 6.32 3.81 18.99
CA ILE A 341 5.90 4.30 17.67
C ILE A 341 4.43 4.72 17.68
N TYR A 342 3.58 4.00 18.41
CA TYR A 342 2.14 4.31 18.47
C TYR A 342 1.88 5.71 18.98
N ALA A 343 2.60 6.09 20.04
CA ALA A 343 2.45 7.41 20.65
C ALA A 343 2.90 8.53 19.69
N VAL A 344 3.83 8.24 18.78
CA VAL A 344 4.33 9.19 17.79
C VAL A 344 3.38 9.32 16.61
N VAL A 345 2.97 8.19 16.04
CA VAL A 345 2.39 8.17 14.70
C VAL A 345 0.87 8.13 14.69
N MET A 346 0.24 7.48 15.68
CA MET A 346 -1.21 7.28 15.64
C MET A 346 -2.03 8.55 15.91
N PRO A 347 -1.61 9.48 16.79
CA PRO A 347 -2.29 10.78 16.90
C PRO A 347 -2.23 11.57 15.58
N ARG A 348 -1.11 11.50 14.87
CA ARG A 348 -0.95 12.13 13.56
C ARG A 348 -1.78 11.42 12.49
N PHE A 349 -1.92 10.10 12.55
CA PHE A 349 -2.80 9.37 11.64
C PHE A 349 -4.26 9.80 11.77
N ALA A 350 -4.75 10.04 13.00
CA ALA A 350 -6.09 10.58 13.23
C ALA A 350 -6.26 11.97 12.61
N HIS A 351 -5.30 12.86 12.85
CA HIS A 351 -5.24 14.16 12.18
C HIS A 351 -5.32 14.03 10.64
N GLU A 352 -4.45 13.23 10.02
CA GLU A 352 -4.43 13.07 8.56
C GLU A 352 -5.71 12.44 7.99
N TYR A 353 -6.37 11.57 8.76
CA TYR A 353 -7.63 10.97 8.35
C TYR A 353 -8.76 12.00 8.30
N VAL A 354 -8.77 12.99 9.20
CA VAL A 354 -9.76 14.06 9.16
C VAL A 354 -9.62 14.92 7.90
N HIS A 355 -8.43 15.09 7.34
CA HIS A 355 -8.28 15.73 6.02
C HIS A 355 -8.94 14.95 4.88
N GLU A 356 -8.97 13.61 4.96
CA GLU A 356 -9.69 12.78 3.99
C GLU A 356 -11.21 12.97 4.14
N LEU A 357 -11.72 13.08 5.37
CA LEU A 357 -13.12 13.44 5.63
C LEU A 357 -13.45 14.86 5.14
N PHE A 358 -12.57 15.83 5.38
CA PHE A 358 -12.73 17.21 4.96
C PHE A 358 -12.76 17.33 3.43
N SER A 359 -11.95 16.54 2.72
CA SER A 359 -11.86 16.58 1.26
C SER A 359 -13.20 16.27 0.57
N GLU A 360 -14.05 15.44 1.18
CA GLU A 360 -15.41 15.14 0.70
C GLU A 360 -16.36 16.34 0.82
N VAL A 361 -16.07 17.28 1.73
CA VAL A 361 -16.95 18.41 2.06
C VAL A 361 -16.32 19.78 1.80
N ALA A 362 -15.09 19.85 1.32
CA ALA A 362 -14.31 21.09 1.15
C ALA A 362 -15.04 22.19 0.36
N GLN A 363 -15.93 21.80 -0.56
CA GLN A 363 -16.80 22.73 -1.30
C GLN A 363 -17.77 23.54 -0.43
N SER A 364 -18.06 23.07 0.79
CA SER A 364 -18.88 23.75 1.79
C SER A 364 -18.13 24.84 2.55
N HIS A 365 -16.81 24.91 2.38
CA HIS A 365 -15.91 25.86 3.04
C HIS A 365 -15.15 26.72 2.02
N PRO A 366 -15.83 27.56 1.21
CA PRO A 366 -15.17 28.34 0.18
C PRO A 366 -14.21 29.39 0.74
N GLY A 367 -13.28 29.83 -0.09
CA GLY A 367 -12.24 30.79 0.30
C GLY A 367 -10.91 30.07 0.57
N ASN A 368 -10.14 30.57 1.53
CA ASN A 368 -8.91 29.92 1.97
C ASN A 368 -9.20 29.19 3.30
N TYR A 369 -9.38 27.88 3.22
CA TYR A 369 -9.72 27.03 4.37
C TYR A 369 -8.51 26.34 5.00
N ASP A 370 -7.28 26.59 4.53
CA ASP A 370 -6.08 25.85 4.95
C ASP A 370 -5.94 25.78 6.47
N CYS A 371 -5.97 26.94 7.16
CA CYS A 371 -5.87 26.98 8.62
C CYS A 371 -7.09 26.38 9.32
N LEU A 372 -8.31 26.56 8.79
CA LEU A 372 -9.50 25.90 9.35
C LEU A 372 -9.38 24.37 9.26
N ASN A 373 -8.89 23.85 8.14
CA ASN A 373 -8.75 22.42 7.89
C ASN A 373 -7.72 21.79 8.85
N GLU A 374 -6.55 22.41 9.03
CA GLU A 374 -5.56 21.98 10.04
C GLU A 374 -6.13 22.00 11.46
N GLY A 375 -6.77 23.13 11.82
CA GLY A 375 -7.38 23.29 13.14
C GLY A 375 -8.49 22.28 13.43
N LEU A 376 -9.31 21.98 12.41
CA LEU A 376 -10.38 21.01 12.50
C LEU A 376 -9.82 19.59 12.59
N ALA A 377 -8.74 19.26 11.88
CA ALA A 377 -8.10 17.96 11.95
C ALA A 377 -7.64 17.62 13.37
N ASP A 378 -6.93 18.54 14.04
CA ASP A 378 -6.52 18.34 15.42
C ASP A 378 -7.70 18.37 16.40
N ALA A 379 -8.63 19.32 16.26
CA ALA A 379 -9.79 19.43 17.14
C ALA A 379 -10.70 18.19 17.06
N PHE A 380 -10.85 17.63 15.86
CA PHE A 380 -11.64 16.43 15.62
C PHE A 380 -10.95 15.21 16.21
N ALA A 381 -9.66 15.00 15.93
CA ALA A 381 -8.89 13.91 16.51
C ALA A 381 -8.84 13.98 18.05
N PHE A 382 -8.79 15.18 18.62
CA PHE A 382 -8.91 15.39 20.07
C PHE A 382 -10.30 15.03 20.59
N ALA A 383 -11.37 15.53 19.96
CA ALA A 383 -12.75 15.22 20.36
C ALA A 383 -13.11 13.74 20.20
N ALA A 384 -12.47 13.04 19.26
CA ALA A 384 -12.58 11.59 19.06
C ALA A 384 -11.77 10.78 20.11
N GLY A 385 -10.85 11.43 20.85
CA GLY A 385 -10.03 10.81 21.89
C GLY A 385 -8.73 10.17 21.37
N PHE A 386 -8.27 10.58 20.19
CA PHE A 386 -7.08 10.04 19.54
C PHE A 386 -5.87 10.98 19.57
N LEU A 387 -6.11 12.29 19.67
CA LEU A 387 -5.06 13.29 19.87
C LEU A 387 -4.92 13.63 21.37
N PRO A 388 -3.71 13.52 21.96
CA PRO A 388 -3.45 14.01 23.30
C PRO A 388 -3.65 15.53 23.40
N GLU A 389 -4.13 16.02 24.56
CA GLU A 389 -4.36 17.46 24.77
C GLU A 389 -3.12 18.30 24.44
N GLN A 390 -1.94 17.86 24.88
CA GLN A 390 -0.65 18.53 24.65
C GLN A 390 -0.27 18.69 23.16
N ASP A 391 -0.80 17.85 22.28
CA ASP A 391 -0.57 17.92 20.84
C ASP A 391 -1.60 18.81 20.14
N PHE A 392 -2.74 19.08 20.79
CA PHE A 392 -3.77 20.04 20.36
C PHE A 392 -3.49 21.46 20.89
N GLY A 393 -2.97 21.58 22.12
CA GLY A 393 -2.67 22.84 22.79
C GLY A 393 -2.28 22.63 24.27
N PRO A 394 -2.12 23.69 25.08
CA PRO A 394 -2.28 25.10 24.75
C PRO A 394 -1.10 25.73 24.01
N VAL A 395 0.01 25.01 23.82
CA VAL A 395 1.22 25.55 23.19
C VAL A 395 1.30 25.04 21.76
N GLY A 396 1.27 25.97 20.80
CA GLY A 396 1.42 25.67 19.39
C GLY A 396 2.81 25.16 19.00
N LEU A 397 2.95 24.70 17.76
CA LEU A 397 4.16 24.16 17.17
C LEU A 397 5.32 25.17 17.18
N ARG A 398 5.02 26.47 17.07
CA ARG A 398 6.01 27.56 17.18
C ARG A 398 6.22 28.07 18.61
N GLY A 399 5.58 27.46 19.59
CA GLY A 399 5.67 27.85 21.00
C GLY A 399 4.69 28.94 21.43
N THR A 400 3.74 29.32 20.56
CA THR A 400 2.68 30.29 20.88
C THR A 400 1.75 29.71 21.94
N ASP A 401 1.55 30.42 23.06
CA ASP A 401 0.60 30.04 24.11
C ASP A 401 -0.82 30.52 23.74
N PHE A 402 -1.65 29.60 23.25
CA PHE A 402 -3.04 29.88 22.87
C PHE A 402 -3.89 30.39 24.03
N ASN A 403 -3.49 30.23 25.29
CA ASN A 403 -4.24 30.82 26.41
C ASN A 403 -4.19 32.36 26.43
N GLN A 404 -3.24 32.96 25.71
CA GLN A 404 -3.05 34.40 25.57
C GLN A 404 -3.67 34.95 24.28
N GLY A 405 -4.48 34.14 23.58
CA GLY A 405 -5.08 34.50 22.30
C GLY A 405 -4.18 34.17 21.09
N CYS A 406 -4.66 34.53 19.90
CA CYS A 406 -4.03 34.14 18.64
C CYS A 406 -3.18 35.25 18.00
N ALA A 407 -3.08 36.42 18.66
CA ALA A 407 -2.40 37.59 18.12
C ALA A 407 -0.91 37.33 17.80
N ALA A 408 -0.20 36.56 18.63
CA ALA A 408 1.21 36.23 18.42
C ALA A 408 1.46 35.42 17.13
N ILE A 409 0.48 34.61 16.70
CA ILE A 409 0.58 33.78 15.49
C ILE A 409 0.68 34.65 14.23
N THR A 410 0.05 35.82 14.23
CA THR A 410 0.10 36.75 13.09
C THR A 410 1.51 37.30 12.80
N GLN A 411 2.44 37.16 13.76
CA GLN A 411 3.82 37.64 13.65
C GLN A 411 4.79 36.55 13.16
N ASP A 412 4.49 35.28 13.46
CA ASP A 412 5.22 34.10 12.99
C ASP A 412 4.22 33.02 12.55
N PRO A 413 3.66 33.13 11.33
CA PRO A 413 2.53 32.32 10.91
C PRO A 413 2.92 30.85 10.73
N GLU A 414 2.19 30.00 11.42
CA GLU A 414 2.18 28.55 11.25
C GLU A 414 0.71 28.12 11.10
N ILE A 415 0.42 27.30 10.09
CA ILE A 415 -0.95 27.05 9.61
C ILE A 415 -1.73 26.24 10.66
N HIS A 416 -1.11 25.25 11.30
CA HIS A 416 -1.74 24.49 12.38
C HIS A 416 -2.02 25.39 13.57
N ASP A 417 -1.06 26.23 13.97
CA ASP A 417 -1.24 27.14 15.11
C ASP A 417 -2.40 28.10 14.85
N ALA A 418 -2.48 28.67 13.65
CA ALA A 418 -3.55 29.57 13.25
C ALA A 418 -4.93 28.90 13.26
N GLY A 419 -4.99 27.62 12.90
CA GLY A 419 -6.19 26.77 12.99
C GLY A 419 -6.56 26.37 14.41
N ASN A 420 -5.60 25.85 15.16
CA ASN A 420 -5.78 25.28 16.49
C ASN A 420 -6.21 26.33 17.51
N CYS A 421 -5.67 27.55 17.43
CA CYS A 421 -5.91 28.56 18.45
C CYS A 421 -7.40 28.92 18.64
N PRO A 422 -8.22 29.14 17.59
CA PRO A 422 -9.67 29.26 17.71
C PRO A 422 -10.37 28.04 18.35
N PHE A 423 -10.07 26.83 17.90
CA PHE A 423 -10.66 25.60 18.45
C PHE A 423 -10.23 25.37 19.91
N TRP A 424 -9.02 25.76 20.30
CA TRP A 424 -8.54 25.72 21.67
C TRP A 424 -9.42 26.58 22.59
N GLN A 425 -9.89 27.75 22.14
CA GLN A 425 -10.80 28.56 22.95
C GLN A 425 -12.18 27.89 23.11
N VAL A 426 -12.66 27.19 22.09
CA VAL A 426 -13.89 26.37 22.18
C VAL A 426 -13.72 25.26 23.23
N HIS A 427 -12.56 24.58 23.25
CA HIS A 427 -12.21 23.60 24.28
C HIS A 427 -12.16 24.21 25.68
N ARG A 428 -11.52 25.37 25.85
CA ARG A 428 -11.45 26.07 27.15
C ARG A 428 -12.81 26.46 27.71
N LEU A 429 -13.80 26.68 26.85
CA LEU A 429 -15.19 26.94 27.24
C LEU A 429 -16.00 25.66 27.48
N GLY A 430 -15.41 24.48 27.32
CA GLY A 430 -16.07 23.18 27.48
C GLY A 430 -17.08 22.87 26.38
N GLN A 431 -16.96 23.50 25.21
CA GLN A 431 -17.89 23.36 24.09
C GLN A 431 -17.36 22.45 22.97
N LEU A 432 -16.07 22.09 23.01
CA LEU A 432 -15.49 21.18 22.01
C LEU A 432 -15.97 19.75 22.29
N SER A 433 -16.75 19.20 21.36
CA SER A 433 -17.38 17.89 21.47
C SER A 433 -17.41 17.19 20.10
N GLN A 434 -17.68 15.88 20.07
CA GLN A 434 -17.83 15.13 18.82
C GLN A 434 -18.92 15.73 17.92
N SER A 435 -20.05 16.15 18.50
CA SER A 435 -21.12 16.82 17.74
C SER A 435 -20.72 18.18 17.19
N PHE A 436 -19.88 18.92 17.92
CA PHE A 436 -19.37 20.22 17.47
C PHE A 436 -18.50 20.03 16.22
N VAL A 437 -17.48 19.16 16.27
CA VAL A 437 -16.55 18.97 15.14
C VAL A 437 -17.25 18.37 13.91
N ALA A 438 -18.21 17.47 14.11
CA ALA A 438 -19.06 16.96 13.03
C ALA A 438 -19.89 18.07 12.36
N SER A 439 -20.43 18.99 13.17
CA SER A 439 -21.22 20.12 12.66
C SER A 439 -20.36 21.17 11.94
N VAL A 440 -19.09 21.31 12.30
CA VAL A 440 -18.14 22.16 11.56
C VAL A 440 -17.82 21.58 10.17
N LEU A 441 -17.72 20.24 10.03
CA LEU A 441 -17.59 19.59 8.71
C LEU A 441 -18.83 19.77 7.83
N SER A 442 -20.01 19.87 8.42
CA SER A 442 -21.29 20.03 7.71
C SER A 442 -21.98 21.35 8.11
N PRO A 443 -21.41 22.52 7.73
CA PRO A 443 -21.91 23.81 8.19
C PRO A 443 -23.32 24.10 7.68
N GLN A 444 -24.13 24.81 8.48
CA GLN A 444 -25.49 25.19 8.06
C GLN A 444 -25.47 26.27 6.97
N HIS A 445 -24.49 27.18 7.04
CA HIS A 445 -24.25 28.21 6.05
C HIS A 445 -22.88 28.03 5.38
N VAL A 446 -22.86 28.20 4.05
CA VAL A 446 -21.63 28.25 3.26
C VAL A 446 -21.08 29.66 3.30
N ILE A 447 -19.98 29.88 4.01
CA ILE A 447 -19.39 31.19 4.27
C ILE A 447 -18.02 31.25 3.62
N ALA A 448 -17.81 32.22 2.72
CA ALA A 448 -16.49 32.43 2.11
C ALA A 448 -15.61 33.34 2.98
N PHE A 449 -14.47 32.83 3.45
CA PHE A 449 -13.51 33.61 4.22
C PHE A 449 -12.07 33.08 4.08
N ASP A 450 -11.11 33.85 4.58
CA ASP A 450 -9.70 33.45 4.68
C ASP A 450 -9.42 33.05 6.13
N SER A 451 -9.42 31.75 6.39
CA SER A 451 -9.21 31.16 7.72
C SER A 451 -7.83 31.46 8.30
N CYS A 452 -6.85 31.77 7.46
CA CYS A 452 -5.50 32.12 7.90
C CYS A 452 -5.35 33.61 8.25
N ASN A 453 -6.31 34.45 7.88
CA ASN A 453 -6.27 35.88 8.19
C ASN A 453 -6.94 36.20 9.53
N LEU A 454 -6.25 35.88 10.63
CA LEU A 454 -6.72 36.12 12.00
C LEU A 454 -6.84 37.62 12.37
N THR A 455 -6.40 38.54 11.51
CA THR A 455 -6.55 39.99 11.71
C THR A 455 -7.84 40.55 11.10
N SER A 456 -8.60 39.73 10.38
CA SER A 456 -9.80 40.15 9.66
C SER A 456 -11.06 40.01 10.48
N ALA A 457 -11.86 41.09 10.54
CA ALA A 457 -13.21 41.03 11.09
C ALA A 457 -14.13 40.04 10.35
N GLN A 458 -13.89 39.83 9.05
CA GLN A 458 -14.64 38.83 8.27
C GLN A 458 -14.35 37.42 8.77
N THR A 459 -13.09 37.10 9.08
CA THR A 459 -12.67 35.79 9.61
C THR A 459 -13.25 35.57 11.00
N GLY A 460 -13.16 36.55 11.90
CA GLY A 460 -13.79 36.46 13.22
C GLY A 460 -15.31 36.26 13.13
N ASN A 461 -16.01 37.02 12.28
CA ASN A 461 -17.45 36.87 12.09
C ASN A 461 -17.82 35.49 11.51
N ALA A 462 -17.04 34.99 10.55
CA ALA A 462 -17.27 33.66 9.97
C ALA A 462 -17.13 32.55 11.03
N LEU A 463 -16.07 32.62 11.85
CA LEU A 463 -15.85 31.68 12.95
C LEU A 463 -16.94 31.77 14.02
N ILE A 464 -17.41 32.98 14.38
CA ILE A 464 -18.55 33.14 15.29
C ILE A 464 -19.77 32.39 14.76
N VAL A 465 -20.14 32.61 13.49
CA VAL A 465 -21.33 31.97 12.91
C VAL A 465 -21.16 30.46 12.87
N LEU A 466 -20.05 29.99 12.31
CA LEU A 466 -19.74 28.57 12.17
C LEU A 466 -19.74 27.85 13.52
N PHE A 467 -19.03 28.38 14.52
CA PHE A 467 -18.94 27.76 15.84
C PHE A 467 -20.24 27.87 16.63
N SER A 468 -20.99 28.96 16.49
CA SER A 468 -22.28 29.09 17.18
C SER A 468 -23.31 28.11 16.66
N GLU A 469 -23.32 27.89 15.34
CA GLU A 469 -24.18 26.91 14.71
C GLU A 469 -23.79 25.47 15.05
N ALA A 470 -22.48 25.20 15.14
CA ALA A 470 -21.97 23.90 15.54
C ALA A 470 -22.21 23.58 17.02
N ALA A 471 -22.13 24.58 17.91
CA ALA A 471 -22.34 24.40 19.35
C ALA A 471 -23.82 24.52 19.76
N GLY A 472 -24.66 25.17 18.94
CA GLY A 472 -26.05 25.50 19.28
C GLY A 472 -26.19 26.61 20.32
N VAL A 473 -25.12 27.38 20.57
CA VAL A 473 -25.04 28.49 21.53
C VAL A 473 -24.15 29.60 20.97
N ASP A 474 -24.27 30.84 21.47
CA ASP A 474 -23.43 31.95 20.99
C ASP A 474 -21.95 31.75 21.38
N MET A 475 -21.08 31.59 20.38
CA MET A 475 -19.64 31.34 20.52
C MET A 475 -18.78 32.60 20.37
N THR A 476 -19.37 33.79 20.43
CA THR A 476 -18.63 35.08 20.39
C THR A 476 -17.52 35.12 21.43
N GLN A 477 -17.76 34.61 22.65
CA GLN A 477 -16.75 34.59 23.70
C GLN A 477 -15.48 33.80 23.32
N ALA A 478 -15.60 32.72 22.55
CA ALA A 478 -14.43 31.95 22.10
C ALA A 478 -13.55 32.78 21.16
N ILE A 479 -14.18 33.55 20.27
CA ILE A 479 -13.48 34.38 19.28
C ILE A 479 -12.89 35.63 19.94
N ASP A 480 -13.55 36.17 20.96
CA ASP A 480 -12.98 37.24 21.80
C ASP A 480 -11.75 36.75 22.59
N MET A 481 -11.81 35.54 23.15
CA MET A 481 -10.66 34.91 23.82
C MET A 481 -9.50 34.61 22.86
N ALA A 482 -9.80 34.41 21.57
CA ALA A 482 -8.82 34.26 20.50
C ALA A 482 -8.21 35.60 20.06
N GLU A 483 -8.74 36.73 20.54
CA GLU A 483 -8.37 38.10 20.15
C GLU A 483 -8.52 38.38 18.64
N ILE A 484 -9.46 37.70 17.98
CA ILE A 484 -9.75 37.89 16.56
C ILE A 484 -10.81 39.00 16.43
N PRO A 485 -10.58 40.06 15.64
CA PRO A 485 -11.57 41.12 15.43
C PRO A 485 -12.91 40.55 14.96
N ASN A 486 -14.02 41.07 15.49
CA ASN A 486 -15.36 40.57 15.17
C ASN A 486 -16.45 41.63 15.46
N ALA A 487 -17.72 41.29 15.19
CA ALA A 487 -18.88 42.18 15.34
C ALA A 487 -19.52 42.16 16.74
N GLY A 488 -18.97 41.39 17.69
CA GLY A 488 -19.34 41.39 19.11
C GLY A 488 -20.61 40.62 19.49
N SER A 489 -21.25 39.91 18.55
CA SER A 489 -22.34 38.97 18.83
C SER A 489 -22.64 38.08 17.62
N TYR A 490 -23.32 36.94 17.83
CA TYR A 490 -23.76 36.06 16.74
C TYR A 490 -24.65 36.77 15.69
N GLU A 491 -25.65 37.56 16.12
CA GLU A 491 -26.53 38.26 15.18
C GLU A 491 -25.82 39.38 14.41
N ALA A 492 -24.90 40.10 15.05
CA ALA A 492 -24.11 41.12 14.36
C ALA A 492 -23.12 40.49 13.37
N ALA A 493 -22.56 39.32 13.69
CA ALA A 493 -21.69 38.56 12.79
C ALA A 493 -22.45 38.09 11.55
N LYS A 494 -23.66 37.52 11.72
CA LYS A 494 -24.55 37.17 10.59
C LYS A 494 -24.85 38.37 9.71
N GLN A 495 -25.25 39.49 10.32
CA GLN A 495 -25.55 40.72 9.59
C GLN A 495 -24.33 41.22 8.80
N ALA A 496 -23.13 41.13 9.37
CA ALA A 496 -21.88 41.52 8.70
C ALA A 496 -21.51 40.61 7.53
N LEU A 497 -21.93 39.34 7.56
CA LEU A 497 -21.74 38.36 6.49
C LEU A 497 -22.89 38.34 5.46
N GLY A 498 -24.00 39.02 5.74
CA GLY A 498 -25.18 39.05 4.87
C GLY A 498 -26.09 37.81 4.98
N LEU A 499 -26.11 37.17 6.16
CA LEU A 499 -26.93 35.99 6.49
C LEU A 499 -28.24 36.33 7.20
#